data_AF-A0A965VSU2-F1
#
_entry.id   AF-A0A965VSU2-F1
#
_cell.length_a   1.000
_cell.length_b   1.000
_cell.length_c   1.000
_cell.angle_alpha   90.00
_cell.angle_beta   90.00
_cell.angle_gamma   90.00
#
_symmetry.space_group_name_H-M   'P 1'
#
loop_
_entity.id
_entity.type
_entity.pdbx_description
1 polymer ?
#
loop_
_entity_poly.entity_id
_entity_poly.type
_entity_poly.pdbx_seq_one_letter_code
_entity_poly.pdbx_strand_id
1 'polypeptide(L)'
;YNDFDNIIKETTNPKSTLDTYGATLVGDSTARMVRQQMRSLIFGVSSTPGTTYQTLSQLGFTLDQTGVLSLDETKLDTALQTGVDDIAKMFTGGYNKLSVYSGLPAGLAGDAVKKLTNLLSATGPILTKSQNATKENTNYQAQLTKLQTRMDALLARYQKQFAAMDSLVGSVNSQKTSLKATFDGMMATYTNK
;
A
#
# COMPACT_ATOMS: atom_id res chain seq x y z
N TYR A 1 5.90 21.00 -0.27
CA TYR A 1 5.28 20.36 -1.45
C TYR A 1 6.28 19.50 -2.21
N ASN A 2 7.44 20.03 -2.62
CA ASN A 2 8.44 19.26 -3.39
C ASN A 2 8.88 17.97 -2.67
N ASP A 3 9.15 18.02 -1.37
CA ASP A 3 9.53 16.82 -0.61
C ASP A 3 8.42 15.75 -0.62
N PHE A 4 7.16 16.17 -0.46
CA PHE A 4 6.01 15.28 -0.58
C PHE A 4 5.91 14.67 -1.98
N ASP A 5 6.04 15.47 -3.05
CA ASP A 5 5.97 14.96 -4.42
C ASP A 5 7.12 14.00 -4.71
N ASN A 6 8.33 14.25 -4.16
CA ASN A 6 9.47 13.34 -4.24
C ASN A 6 9.19 12.00 -3.54
N ILE A 7 8.69 12.02 -2.30
CA ILE A 7 8.34 10.77 -1.58
C ILE A 7 7.26 9.99 -2.34
N ILE A 8 6.23 10.66 -2.86
CA ILE A 8 5.20 9.99 -3.65
C ILE A 8 5.75 9.44 -4.96
N LYS A 9 6.64 10.17 -5.64
CA LYS A 9 7.31 9.68 -6.86
C LYS A 9 8.11 8.42 -6.56
N GLU A 10 8.94 8.41 -5.51
CA GLU A 10 9.74 7.24 -5.17
C GLU A 10 8.88 6.04 -4.74
N THR A 11 7.85 6.26 -3.93
CA THR A 11 6.96 5.17 -3.48
C THR A 11 6.10 4.60 -4.61
N THR A 12 5.75 5.40 -5.63
CA THR A 12 4.86 4.96 -6.74
C THR A 12 5.61 4.62 -8.04
N ASN A 13 6.91 4.87 -8.13
CA ASN A 13 7.73 4.55 -9.29
C ASN A 13 8.18 3.08 -9.25
N PRO A 14 7.82 2.25 -10.25
CA PRO A 14 8.23 0.85 -10.29
C PRO A 14 9.75 0.64 -10.46
N LYS A 15 10.48 1.69 -10.82
CA LYS A 15 11.94 1.68 -10.95
C LYS A 15 12.67 2.34 -9.77
N SER A 16 11.95 2.74 -8.71
CA SER A 16 12.60 3.35 -7.55
C SER A 16 13.52 2.36 -6.85
N THR A 17 14.71 2.82 -6.51
CA THR A 17 15.70 2.07 -5.73
C THR A 17 15.82 2.62 -4.31
N LEU A 18 14.86 3.44 -3.88
CA LEU A 18 14.86 4.00 -2.54
C LEU A 18 14.70 2.90 -1.51
N ASP A 19 15.64 2.82 -0.57
CA ASP A 19 15.61 1.80 0.47
C ASP A 19 14.33 1.91 1.31
N THR A 20 13.81 0.76 1.76
CA THR A 20 12.58 0.59 2.55
C THR A 20 11.26 0.96 1.85
N TYR A 21 11.17 2.08 1.12
CA TYR A 21 9.90 2.64 0.63
C TYR A 21 9.76 2.68 -0.88
N GLY A 22 10.85 2.49 -1.64
CA GLY A 22 10.82 2.51 -3.10
C GLY A 22 9.85 1.48 -3.67
N ALA A 23 9.07 1.90 -4.67
CA ALA A 23 8.10 1.06 -5.38
C ALA A 23 7.00 0.39 -4.52
N THR A 24 6.87 0.72 -3.24
CA THR A 24 5.92 0.08 -2.30
C THR A 24 4.44 0.41 -2.58
N LEU A 25 4.17 1.52 -3.26
CA LEU A 25 2.82 2.02 -3.58
C LEU A 25 2.56 2.07 -5.08
N VAL A 26 3.30 1.28 -5.87
CA VAL A 26 3.09 1.19 -7.32
C VAL A 26 1.66 0.72 -7.60
N GLY A 27 0.92 1.51 -8.38
CA GLY A 27 -0.47 1.23 -8.73
C GLY A 27 -1.49 1.62 -7.65
N ASP A 28 -1.06 2.00 -6.45
CA ASP A 28 -1.97 2.36 -5.36
C ASP A 28 -2.81 3.59 -5.73
N SER A 29 -4.13 3.46 -5.62
CA SER A 29 -5.08 4.52 -5.98
C SER A 29 -5.13 5.61 -4.92
N THR A 30 -4.90 5.28 -3.65
CA THR A 30 -4.87 6.24 -2.55
C THR A 30 -3.67 7.18 -2.69
N ALA A 31 -2.47 6.66 -2.98
CA ALA A 31 -1.27 7.47 -3.23
C ALA A 31 -1.49 8.47 -4.40
N ARG A 32 -2.08 7.98 -5.51
CA ARG A 32 -2.43 8.85 -6.66
C ARG A 32 -3.45 9.93 -6.30
N MET A 33 -4.49 9.56 -5.56
CA MET A 33 -5.53 10.49 -5.11
C MET A 33 -4.96 11.55 -4.16
N VAL A 34 -4.12 11.18 -3.18
CA VAL A 34 -3.47 12.13 -2.26
C VAL A 34 -2.56 13.08 -3.03
N ARG A 35 -1.79 12.58 -4.02
CA ARG A 35 -0.96 13.42 -4.90
C ARG A 35 -1.78 14.46 -5.66
N GLN A 36 -2.92 14.06 -6.21
CA GLN A 36 -3.83 14.96 -6.92
C GLN A 36 -4.43 16.00 -5.97
N GLN A 37 -4.84 15.59 -4.77
CA GLN A 37 -5.35 16.52 -3.76
C GLN A 37 -4.28 17.55 -3.37
N MET A 38 -3.03 17.11 -3.11
CA MET A 38 -1.90 18.00 -2.81
C MET A 38 -1.62 19.01 -3.93
N ARG A 39 -1.69 18.59 -5.20
CA ARG A 39 -1.61 19.52 -6.34
C ARG A 39 -2.75 20.53 -6.35
N SER A 40 -3.97 20.08 -6.06
CA SER A 40 -5.15 20.95 -5.94
C SER A 40 -5.05 21.94 -4.77
N LEU A 41 -4.27 21.67 -3.71
CA LEU A 41 -4.05 22.65 -2.64
C LEU A 41 -3.23 23.85 -3.10
N ILE A 42 -2.27 23.64 -4.01
CA ILE A 42 -1.36 24.69 -4.48
C ILE A 42 -1.95 25.44 -5.68
N PHE A 43 -2.58 24.72 -6.61
CA PHE A 43 -3.09 25.29 -7.87
C PHE A 43 -4.61 25.31 -7.98
N GLY A 44 -5.31 25.03 -6.88
CA GLY A 44 -6.74 25.26 -6.79
C GLY A 44 -7.07 26.75 -6.83
N VAL A 45 -8.28 27.08 -7.28
CA VAL A 45 -8.84 28.42 -7.12
C VAL A 45 -9.23 28.58 -5.65
N SER A 46 -8.88 29.71 -5.05
CA SER A 46 -9.30 30.04 -3.68
C SER A 46 -10.83 30.05 -3.57
N SER A 47 -11.39 29.54 -2.45
CA SER A 47 -12.82 29.73 -2.14
C SER A 47 -13.21 31.19 -1.94
N THR A 48 -12.24 32.08 -1.77
CA THR A 48 -12.43 33.53 -1.64
C THR A 48 -11.46 34.24 -2.58
N PRO A 49 -11.66 34.15 -3.91
CA PRO A 49 -10.71 34.73 -4.85
C PRO A 49 -10.56 36.24 -4.64
N GLY A 50 -9.34 36.73 -4.81
CA GLY A 50 -9.09 38.17 -4.93
C GLY A 50 -9.64 38.71 -6.25
N THR A 51 -9.68 40.03 -6.34
CA THR A 51 -10.08 40.78 -7.53
C THR A 51 -9.04 40.67 -8.65
N THR A 52 -7.76 40.75 -8.30
CA THR A 52 -6.62 40.67 -9.24
C THR A 52 -5.89 39.34 -9.09
N TYR A 53 -5.70 38.87 -7.86
CA TYR A 53 -4.98 37.63 -7.55
C TYR A 53 -5.94 36.56 -7.03
N GLN A 54 -6.18 35.55 -7.84
CA GLN A 54 -7.10 34.44 -7.58
C GLN A 54 -6.38 33.12 -7.31
N THR A 55 -5.15 32.96 -7.81
CA THR A 55 -4.36 31.73 -7.72
C THR A 55 -2.90 32.02 -7.35
N LEU A 56 -2.19 31.04 -6.78
CA LEU A 56 -0.74 31.16 -6.54
C LEU A 56 0.06 31.29 -7.84
N SER A 57 -0.44 30.78 -8.96
CA SER A 57 0.23 30.93 -10.25
C SER A 57 0.37 32.38 -10.70
N GLN A 58 -0.58 33.24 -10.33
CA GLN A 58 -0.50 34.69 -10.59
C GLN A 58 0.50 35.40 -9.66
N LEU A 59 0.91 34.74 -8.57
CA LEU A 59 1.93 35.22 -7.63
C LEU A 59 3.33 34.65 -7.93
N GLY A 60 3.51 34.00 -9.08
CA GLY A 60 4.81 33.47 -9.50
C GLY A 60 5.08 32.01 -9.12
N PHE A 61 4.14 31.29 -8.51
CA PHE A 61 4.28 29.86 -8.28
C PHE A 61 4.04 29.07 -9.56
N THR A 62 4.98 28.24 -10.00
CA THR A 62 4.80 27.41 -11.19
C THR A 62 5.09 25.95 -10.92
N LEU A 63 4.37 25.07 -11.61
CA LEU A 63 4.60 23.63 -11.58
C LEU A 63 5.11 23.21 -12.96
N ASP A 64 6.28 22.61 -13.01
CA ASP A 64 6.78 22.06 -14.27
C ASP A 64 6.04 20.77 -14.67
N GLN A 65 6.36 20.24 -15.85
CA GLN A 65 5.79 18.97 -16.34
C GLN A 65 6.17 17.78 -15.44
N THR A 66 7.29 17.89 -14.72
CA THR A 66 7.76 16.83 -13.82
C THR A 66 7.07 16.88 -12.45
N GLY A 67 6.36 17.96 -12.12
CA GLY A 67 5.69 18.16 -10.84
C GLY A 67 6.52 18.90 -9.78
N VAL A 68 7.63 19.54 -10.15
CA VAL A 68 8.44 20.38 -9.27
C VAL A 68 7.84 21.78 -9.19
N LEU A 69 7.59 22.25 -7.96
CA LEU A 69 7.13 23.60 -7.67
C LEU A 69 8.33 24.54 -7.61
N SER A 70 8.28 25.64 -8.36
CA SER A 70 9.22 26.75 -8.31
C SER A 70 8.50 28.07 -8.04
N LEU A 71 9.27 29.07 -7.60
CA LEU A 71 8.78 30.41 -7.30
C LEU A 71 9.59 31.44 -8.10
N ASP A 72 8.88 32.31 -8.81
CA ASP A 72 9.43 33.55 -9.36
C ASP A 72 9.33 34.65 -8.29
N GLU A 73 10.42 34.84 -7.55
CA GLU A 73 10.49 35.80 -6.44
C GLU A 73 10.21 37.23 -6.91
N THR A 74 10.64 37.61 -8.11
CA THR A 74 10.45 38.97 -8.64
C THR A 74 8.97 39.29 -8.89
N LYS A 75 8.20 38.31 -9.39
CA LYS A 75 6.75 38.45 -9.55
C LYS A 75 6.04 38.49 -8.21
N LEU A 76 6.46 37.65 -7.27
CA LEU A 76 5.88 37.65 -5.93
C LEU A 76 6.08 39.02 -5.25
N ASP A 77 7.30 39.55 -5.27
CA ASP A 77 7.62 40.85 -4.69
C ASP A 77 6.80 41.98 -5.32
N THR A 78 6.67 41.98 -6.64
CA THR A 78 5.85 42.97 -7.36
C THR A 78 4.38 42.87 -6.98
N ALA A 79 3.85 41.66 -6.85
CA ALA A 79 2.46 41.42 -6.46
C ALA A 79 2.19 41.84 -5.00
N LEU A 80 3.12 41.56 -4.09
CA LEU A 80 3.00 41.94 -2.69
C LEU A 80 3.06 43.47 -2.49
N GLN A 81 3.83 44.19 -3.31
CA GLN A 81 3.87 45.65 -3.25
C GLN A 81 2.57 46.33 -3.71
N THR A 82 1.82 45.68 -4.61
CA THR A 82 0.68 46.30 -5.30
C THR A 82 -0.68 45.78 -4.86
N GLY A 83 -0.75 44.59 -4.27
CA GLY A 83 -2.02 43.92 -3.97
C GLY A 83 -2.04 43.11 -2.68
N VAL A 84 -1.32 43.54 -1.64
CA VAL A 84 -1.23 42.79 -0.37
C VAL A 84 -2.60 42.46 0.24
N ASP A 85 -3.56 43.39 0.21
CA ASP A 85 -4.91 43.15 0.76
C ASP A 85 -5.69 42.12 -0.06
N ASP A 86 -5.54 42.16 -1.38
CA ASP A 86 -6.18 41.22 -2.31
C ASP A 86 -5.60 39.82 -2.14
N ILE A 87 -4.28 39.74 -2.00
CA ILE A 87 -3.54 38.50 -1.71
C ILE A 87 -3.91 37.96 -0.34
N ALA A 88 -3.96 38.81 0.68
CA ALA A 88 -4.33 38.42 2.04
C ALA A 88 -5.74 37.84 2.08
N LYS A 89 -6.70 38.51 1.41
CA LYS A 89 -8.07 38.00 1.27
C LYS A 89 -8.10 36.68 0.50
N MET A 90 -7.40 36.58 -0.63
CA MET A 90 -7.33 35.35 -1.41
C MET A 90 -6.76 34.18 -0.60
N PHE A 91 -5.72 34.44 0.17
CA PHE A 91 -4.98 33.41 0.90
C PHE A 91 -5.69 32.98 2.18
N THR A 92 -6.30 33.92 2.91
CA THR A 92 -6.89 33.68 4.25
C THR A 92 -8.41 33.68 4.30
N GLY A 93 -9.07 34.09 3.21
CA GLY A 93 -10.50 34.36 3.19
C GLY A 93 -10.90 35.64 3.93
N GLY A 94 -9.94 36.42 4.42
CA GLY A 94 -10.18 37.59 5.27
C GLY A 94 -10.47 37.23 6.73
N TYR A 95 -10.20 35.99 7.15
CA TYR A 95 -10.45 35.53 8.52
C TYR A 95 -9.14 35.23 9.24
N ASN A 96 -9.09 35.61 10.52
CA ASN A 96 -8.06 35.16 11.45
C ASN A 96 -8.59 33.98 12.27
N LYS A 97 -7.78 32.92 12.40
CA LYS A 97 -8.07 31.74 13.23
C LYS A 97 -9.41 31.06 12.90
N LEU A 98 -9.78 31.03 11.62
CA LEU A 98 -10.99 30.32 11.20
C LEU A 98 -10.88 28.84 11.55
N SER A 99 -11.87 28.31 12.26
CA SER A 99 -11.93 26.90 12.61
C SER A 99 -11.94 26.02 11.35
N VAL A 100 -11.24 24.89 11.40
CA VAL A 100 -11.28 23.85 10.35
C VAL A 100 -12.67 23.28 10.14
N TYR A 101 -13.55 23.39 11.14
CA TYR A 101 -14.94 22.95 11.09
C TYR A 101 -15.91 24.03 10.61
N SER A 102 -15.42 25.25 10.32
CA SER A 102 -16.27 26.32 9.82
C SER A 102 -16.79 26.04 8.41
N GLY A 103 -18.07 26.32 8.17
CA GLY A 103 -18.68 26.29 6.83
C GLY A 103 -18.32 27.51 5.96
N LEU A 104 -17.63 28.51 6.51
CA LEU A 104 -17.24 29.71 5.77
C LEU A 104 -16.11 29.42 4.77
N PRO A 105 -16.08 30.15 3.63
CA PRO A 105 -14.92 30.21 2.75
C PRO A 105 -13.67 30.61 3.55
N ALA A 106 -12.56 29.90 3.34
CA ALA A 106 -11.37 29.99 4.18
C ALA A 106 -10.14 30.52 3.45
N GLY A 107 -10.32 30.96 2.20
CA GLY A 107 -9.23 31.25 1.29
C GLY A 107 -8.39 30.02 0.99
N LEU A 108 -7.35 30.20 0.18
CA LEU A 108 -6.52 29.08 -0.27
C LEU A 108 -5.87 28.30 0.89
N ALA A 109 -5.30 29.00 1.87
CA ALA A 109 -4.61 28.38 2.99
C ALA A 109 -5.58 27.63 3.91
N GLY A 110 -6.73 28.23 4.22
CA GLY A 110 -7.74 27.58 5.03
C GLY A 110 -8.37 26.38 4.33
N ASP A 111 -8.64 26.48 3.02
CA ASP A 111 -9.12 25.35 2.21
C ASP A 111 -8.10 24.21 2.20
N ALA A 112 -6.81 24.54 2.10
CA ALA A 112 -5.74 23.56 2.16
C ALA A 112 -5.69 22.86 3.52
N VAL A 113 -5.78 23.61 4.63
CA VAL A 113 -5.81 23.04 5.99
C VAL A 113 -7.02 22.13 6.18
N LYS A 114 -8.22 22.52 5.72
CA LYS A 114 -9.43 21.69 5.80
C LYS A 114 -9.26 20.37 5.04
N LYS A 115 -8.76 20.43 3.81
CA LYS A 115 -8.51 19.23 2.98
C LYS A 115 -7.45 18.31 3.60
N LEU A 116 -6.34 18.87 4.10
CA LEU A 116 -5.31 18.10 4.80
C LEU A 116 -5.86 17.45 6.09
N THR A 117 -6.66 18.18 6.86
CA THR A 117 -7.32 17.67 8.06
C THR A 117 -8.21 16.48 7.72
N ASN A 118 -9.01 16.58 6.66
CA ASN A 118 -9.87 15.47 6.23
C ASN A 118 -9.06 14.26 5.77
N LEU A 119 -7.98 14.47 5.02
CA LEU A 119 -7.06 13.41 4.59
C LEU A 119 -6.42 12.64 5.76
N LEU A 120 -6.03 13.38 6.80
CA LEU A 120 -5.31 12.88 7.98
C LEU A 120 -6.23 12.49 9.15
N SER A 121 -7.54 12.72 9.02
CA SER A 121 -8.51 12.43 10.07
C SER A 121 -8.56 10.93 10.43
N ALA A 122 -9.17 10.61 11.57
CA ALA A 122 -9.39 9.23 12.00
C ALA A 122 -10.24 8.41 11.00
N THR A 123 -11.07 9.09 10.21
CA THR A 123 -11.89 8.50 9.13
C THR A 123 -11.31 8.81 7.74
N GLY A 124 -10.09 9.36 7.69
CA GLY A 124 -9.42 9.76 6.47
C GLY A 124 -8.99 8.54 5.66
N PRO A 125 -8.83 8.70 4.33
CA PRO A 125 -8.48 7.60 3.44
C PRO A 125 -7.09 7.01 3.74
N ILE A 126 -6.14 7.82 4.24
CA ILE A 126 -4.78 7.38 4.57
C ILE A 126 -4.82 6.40 5.75
N LEU A 127 -5.45 6.79 6.86
CA LEU A 127 -5.55 5.94 8.03
C LEU A 127 -6.40 4.69 7.74
N THR A 128 -7.50 4.85 7.01
CA THR A 128 -8.37 3.73 6.59
C THR A 128 -7.58 2.69 5.80
N LYS A 129 -6.75 3.13 4.84
CA LYS A 129 -5.90 2.23 4.04
C LYS A 129 -4.86 1.52 4.91
N SER A 130 -4.24 2.23 5.84
CA SER A 130 -3.27 1.65 6.80
C SER A 130 -3.93 0.58 7.67
N GLN A 131 -5.09 0.87 8.26
CA GLN A 131 -5.84 -0.08 9.09
C GLN A 131 -6.29 -1.33 8.32
N ASN A 132 -6.73 -1.14 7.07
CA ASN A 132 -7.09 -2.26 6.20
C ASN A 132 -5.88 -3.16 5.91
N ALA A 133 -4.72 -2.59 5.60
CA ALA A 133 -3.49 -3.35 5.39
C ALA A 133 -3.06 -4.11 6.66
N THR A 134 -3.17 -3.50 7.86
CA THR A 134 -2.90 -4.18 9.14
C THR A 134 -3.85 -5.35 9.37
N LYS A 135 -5.13 -5.19 9.03
CA LYS A 135 -6.14 -6.25 9.11
C LYS A 135 -5.84 -7.39 8.13
N GLU A 136 -5.46 -7.07 6.90
CA GLU A 136 -5.04 -8.06 5.90
C GLU A 136 -3.82 -8.86 6.38
N ASN A 137 -2.81 -8.20 6.94
CA ASN A 137 -1.65 -8.88 7.54
C ASN A 137 -2.06 -9.86 8.65
N THR A 138 -2.97 -9.46 9.53
CA THR A 138 -3.50 -10.33 10.60
C THR A 138 -4.23 -11.54 10.00
N ASN A 139 -5.04 -11.33 8.96
CA ASN A 139 -5.74 -12.40 8.26
C ASN A 139 -4.77 -13.37 7.60
N TYR A 140 -3.69 -12.87 6.98
CA TYR A 140 -2.68 -13.72 6.36
C TYR A 140 -1.91 -14.55 7.39
N GLN A 141 -1.57 -13.99 8.55
CA GLN A 141 -0.96 -14.76 9.65
C GLN A 141 -1.86 -15.90 10.13
N ALA A 142 -3.17 -15.66 10.25
CA ALA A 142 -4.14 -16.70 10.61
C ALA A 142 -4.25 -17.78 9.51
N GLN A 143 -4.20 -17.39 8.23
CA GLN A 143 -4.21 -18.33 7.10
C GLN A 143 -2.94 -19.19 7.07
N LEU A 144 -1.76 -18.59 7.31
CA LEU A 144 -0.50 -19.31 7.40
C LEU A 144 -0.53 -20.35 8.53
N THR A 145 -1.06 -20.00 9.69
CA THR A 145 -1.21 -20.94 10.83
C THR A 145 -2.12 -22.12 10.48
N LYS A 146 -3.26 -21.84 9.83
CA LYS A 146 -4.18 -22.89 9.35
C LYS A 146 -3.52 -23.78 8.30
N LEU A 147 -2.74 -23.19 7.38
CA LEU A 147 -2.01 -23.93 6.37
C LEU A 147 -0.96 -24.84 7.01
N GLN A 148 -0.19 -24.33 7.97
CA GLN A 148 0.80 -25.11 8.72
C GLN A 148 0.16 -26.34 9.37
N THR A 149 -0.95 -26.14 10.08
CA THR A 149 -1.70 -27.24 10.72
C THR A 149 -2.13 -28.32 9.71
N ARG A 150 -2.58 -27.91 8.52
CA ARG A 150 -2.96 -28.84 7.45
C ARG A 150 -1.75 -29.61 6.89
N MET A 151 -0.60 -28.94 6.74
CA MET A 151 0.63 -29.56 6.26
C MET A 151 1.17 -30.58 7.27
N ASP A 152 1.12 -30.27 8.56
CA ASP A 152 1.54 -31.19 9.63
C ASP A 152 0.65 -32.43 9.69
N ALA A 153 -0.68 -32.25 9.61
CA ALA A 153 -1.62 -33.37 9.54
C ALA A 153 -1.42 -34.23 8.27
N LEU A 154 -1.13 -33.60 7.13
CA LEU A 154 -0.85 -34.30 5.88
C LEU A 154 0.44 -35.13 5.97
N LEU A 155 1.51 -34.54 6.52
CA LEU A 155 2.77 -35.23 6.75
C LEU A 155 2.59 -36.44 7.67
N ALA A 156 1.89 -36.27 8.80
CA ALA A 156 1.60 -37.36 9.72
C ALA A 156 0.80 -38.49 9.05
N ARG A 157 -0.16 -38.15 8.18
CA ARG A 157 -0.91 -39.13 7.39
C ARG A 157 0.01 -39.88 6.42
N TYR A 158 0.88 -39.18 5.70
CA TYR A 158 1.82 -39.81 4.77
C TYR A 158 2.85 -40.70 5.48
N GLN A 159 3.33 -40.31 6.66
CA GLN A 159 4.18 -41.16 7.50
C GLN A 159 3.47 -42.46 7.89
N LYS A 160 2.19 -42.39 8.29
CA LYS A 160 1.38 -43.59 8.59
C LYS A 160 1.16 -44.47 7.37
N GLN A 161 0.85 -43.87 6.22
CA GLN A 161 0.68 -44.60 4.95
C GLN A 161 1.98 -45.29 4.53
N PHE A 162 3.11 -44.61 4.65
CA PHE A 162 4.42 -45.17 4.35
C PHE A 162 4.75 -46.35 5.25
N ALA A 163 4.55 -46.23 6.57
CA ALA A 163 4.77 -47.33 7.51
C ALA A 163 3.88 -48.55 7.22
N ALA A 164 2.61 -48.32 6.86
CA ALA A 164 1.70 -49.39 6.45
C ALA A 164 2.14 -50.05 5.14
N MET A 165 2.61 -49.27 4.16
CA MET A 165 3.16 -49.80 2.91
C MET A 165 4.43 -50.62 3.15
N ASP A 166 5.33 -50.19 4.03
CA ASP A 166 6.54 -50.93 4.39
C ASP A 166 6.20 -52.28 5.06
N SER A 167 5.24 -52.29 5.99
CA SER A 167 4.73 -53.52 6.62
C SER A 167 4.08 -54.48 5.61
N LEU A 168 3.34 -53.96 4.64
CA LEU A 168 2.75 -54.76 3.56
C LEU A 168 3.83 -55.36 2.66
N VAL A 169 4.83 -54.57 2.26
CA VAL A 169 5.97 -55.06 1.47
C VAL A 169 6.72 -56.16 2.23
N GLY A 170 6.97 -56.00 3.52
CA GLY A 170 7.56 -57.03 4.37
C GLY A 170 6.72 -58.32 4.40
N SER A 171 5.41 -58.19 4.59
CA SER A 171 4.48 -59.33 4.61
C SER A 171 4.42 -60.07 3.27
N VAL A 172 4.35 -59.32 2.16
CA VAL A 172 4.37 -59.87 0.80
C VAL A 172 5.70 -60.59 0.52
N ASN A 173 6.83 -60.03 0.95
CA ASN A 173 8.13 -60.68 0.81
C ASN A 173 8.24 -61.96 1.64
N SER A 174 7.70 -61.97 2.86
CA SER A 174 7.62 -63.19 3.69
C SER A 174 6.75 -64.24 3.02
N GLN A 175 5.56 -63.86 2.53
CA GLN A 175 4.65 -64.77 1.84
C GLN A 175 5.29 -65.34 0.58
N LYS A 176 5.97 -64.51 -0.22
CA LYS A 176 6.74 -64.95 -1.40
C LYS A 176 7.78 -65.99 -1.01
N THR A 177 8.52 -65.77 0.08
CA THR A 177 9.54 -66.71 0.57
C THR A 177 8.92 -68.03 1.03
N SER A 178 7.84 -67.97 1.81
CA SER A 178 7.13 -69.18 2.28
C SER A 178 6.54 -69.98 1.11
N LEU A 179 5.90 -69.32 0.15
CA LEU A 179 5.37 -69.98 -1.05
C LEU A 179 6.50 -70.63 -1.84
N LYS A 180 7.62 -69.93 -2.03
CA LYS A 180 8.81 -70.51 -2.68
C LYS A 180 9.30 -71.76 -1.95
N ALA A 181 9.44 -71.71 -0.63
CA ALA A 181 9.87 -72.87 0.17
C ALA A 181 8.89 -74.05 0.06
N THR A 182 7.58 -73.80 0.08
CA THR A 182 6.57 -74.84 -0.14
C THR A 182 6.67 -75.45 -1.54
N PHE A 183 6.84 -74.62 -2.58
CA PHE A 183 7.05 -75.11 -3.94
C PHE A 183 8.34 -75.92 -4.07
N ASP A 184 9.46 -75.45 -3.51
CA ASP A 184 10.74 -76.15 -3.52
C ASP A 184 10.65 -77.50 -2.77
N GLY A 185 9.99 -77.53 -1.60
CA GLY A 185 9.77 -78.75 -0.82
C GLY A 185 8.85 -79.75 -1.51
N MET A 186 7.78 -79.26 -2.14
CA MET A 186 6.88 -80.08 -2.96
C MET A 186 7.61 -80.66 -4.16
N MET A 187 8.41 -79.84 -4.85
CA MET A 187 9.27 -80.31 -5.94
C MET A 187 10.24 -81.39 -5.45
N ALA A 188 10.89 -81.20 -4.30
CA ALA A 188 11.77 -82.20 -3.71
C ALA A 188 11.06 -83.54 -3.42
N THR A 189 9.81 -83.50 -2.93
CA THR A 189 9.01 -84.73 -2.74
C THR A 189 8.63 -85.43 -4.04
N TYR A 190 8.48 -84.69 -5.15
CA TYR A 190 8.23 -85.27 -6.47
C TYR A 190 9.50 -85.70 -7.19
N THR A 191 10.67 -85.15 -6.84
CA THR A 191 11.94 -85.48 -7.47
C THR A 191 12.75 -86.54 -6.75
N ASN A 192 12.50 -86.85 -5.47
CA ASN A 192 13.10 -88.01 -4.77
C ASN A 192 13.11 -89.24 -5.69
N LYS A 193 14.20 -89.72 -6.29
CA LYS A 193 15.66 -89.42 -6.34
C LYS A 193 16.26 -88.22 -5.61
#